data_AF-A0A6I2SDP8-F1
#
_entry.id   AF-A0A6I2SDP8-F1
#
_cell.length_a   1.000
_cell.length_b   1.000
_cell.length_c   1.000
_cell.angle_alpha   90.00
_cell.angle_beta   90.00
_cell.angle_gamma   90.00
#
_symmetry.space_group_name_H-M   'P 1'
#
loop_
_entity.id
_entity.type
_entity.pdbx_description
1 polymer ?
#
loop_
_entity_poly.entity_id
_entity_poly.type
_entity_poly.pdbx_seq_one_letter_code
_entity_poly.pdbx_strand_id
1 'polypeptide(L)' 'MLVLVRYCDNDYDIVEDYCLEYLIVTGKIAEFSRSDEWVKVGSEQTREAPCKTERATYIGNERRKSPAVPFPAPAPHISN' A
#
# COMPACT_ATOMS: atom_id res chain seq x y z
N MET A 1 14.29 11.43 20.39
CA MET A 1 14.44 12.38 19.27
C MET A 1 13.33 13.42 19.36
N LEU A 2 13.62 14.69 19.08
CA LEU A 2 12.60 15.75 19.08
C LEU A 2 11.89 15.80 17.74
N VAL A 3 10.57 15.92 17.77
CA VAL A 3 9.68 15.90 16.61
C VAL A 3 8.78 17.13 16.68
N LEU A 4 8.74 17.91 15.61
CA LEU A 4 7.82 19.04 15.50
C LEU A 4 6.42 18.52 15.15
N VAL A 5 5.42 18.90 15.92
CA VAL A 5 4.03 18.53 15.70
C VAL A 5 3.18 19.77 15.45
N ARG A 6 2.08 19.60 14.73
CA ARG A 6 1.04 20.60 14.50
C ARG A 6 -0.27 20.06 15.04
N TYR A 7 -0.87 20.80 15.98
CA TYR A 7 -2.18 20.49 16.53
C TYR A 7 -3.32 20.88 15.58
N CYS A 8 -4.52 20.36 15.86
CA CYS A 8 -5.74 20.73 15.12
C CYS A 8 -6.05 22.24 15.21
N ASP A 9 -5.62 22.89 16.29
CA ASP A 9 -5.75 24.33 16.52
C ASP A 9 -4.71 25.18 15.76
N ASN A 10 -3.94 24.57 14.86
CA ASN A 10 -2.86 25.21 14.10
C ASN A 10 -1.67 25.69 14.96
N ASP A 11 -1.59 25.20 16.20
CA ASP A 11 -0.47 25.42 17.11
C ASP A 11 0.66 24.42 16.83
N TYR A 12 1.91 24.84 17.08
CA TYR A 12 3.10 24.04 16.81
C TYR A 12 3.86 23.79 18.10
N ASP A 13 4.26 22.54 18.30
CA ASP A 13 4.98 22.14 19.51
C ASP A 13 6.05 21.11 19.20
N ILE A 14 7.06 21.03 20.07
CA ILE A 14 8.20 20.13 19.89
C ILE A 14 8.14 19.10 21.00
N VAL A 15 7.85 17.86 20.61
CA VAL A 15 7.65 16.75 21.55
C VAL A 15 8.72 15.69 21.36
N GLU A 16 8.94 14.89 22.40
CA GLU A 16 9.81 13.72 22.30
C GLU A 16 9.12 12.58 21.54
N ASP A 17 9.91 11.69 20.94
CA ASP A 17 9.40 10.60 20.10
C ASP A 17 8.45 9.65 20.85
N TYR A 18 8.67 9.41 22.15
CA TYR A 18 7.78 8.59 22.96
C TYR A 18 6.42 9.26 23.23
N CYS A 19 6.37 10.60 23.25
CA CYS A 19 5.12 11.36 23.37
C CYS A 19 4.36 11.39 22.05
N LEU A 20 5.05 11.32 20.92
CA LEU A 20 4.45 11.37 19.59
C LEU A 20 3.44 10.24 19.40
N GLU A 21 3.80 9.01 19.76
CA GLU A 21 2.89 7.85 19.64
C GLU A 21 1.59 8.08 20.44
N TYR A 22 1.71 8.59 21.67
CA TYR A 22 0.55 8.93 22.49
C TYR A 22 -0.31 10.02 21.85
N LEU A 23 0.29 11.06 21.27
CA LEU A 23 -0.43 12.14 20.59
C LEU A 23 -1.15 11.69 19.31
N ILE A 24 -0.54 10.74 18.59
CA ILE A 24 -1.14 10.08 17.42
C ILE A 24 -2.36 9.25 17.85
N VAL A 25 -2.19 8.37 18.85
CA VAL A 25 -3.26 7.48 19.33
C VAL A 25 -4.43 8.28 19.93
N THR A 26 -4.13 9.37 20.63
CA THR A 26 -5.16 10.25 21.19
C THR A 26 -5.79 11.19 20.17
N GLY A 27 -5.24 11.27 18.95
CA GLY A 27 -5.75 12.13 17.88
C GLY A 27 -5.67 13.63 18.19
N LYS A 28 -4.72 14.04 19.04
CA LYS A 28 -4.55 15.45 19.43
C LYS A 28 -3.82 16.26 18.36
N ILE A 29 -2.95 15.62 17.59
CA ILE A 29 -2.16 16.27 16.55
C ILE A 29 -2.75 15.99 15.16
N ALA A 30 -2.64 16.97 14.27
CA ALA A 30 -3.05 16.88 12.88
C ALA A 30 -1.88 16.43 11.98
N GLU A 31 -0.67 16.92 12.24
CA GLU A 31 0.52 16.66 11.41
C GLU A 31 1.78 16.59 12.28
N PHE A 32 2.81 15.88 11.85
CA PHE A 32 4.14 15.91 12.48
C PHE A 32 5.24 15.87 11.44
N SER A 33 6.37 16.53 11.72
CA SER A 33 7.54 16.54 10.84
C SER A 33 8.58 15.51 11.29
N ARG A 34 8.88 14.55 10.42
CA ARG A 34 9.93 13.54 10.62
C ARG A 34 10.90 13.59 9.45
N SER A 35 12.18 13.83 9.74
CA SER A 35 13.24 13.84 8.72
C SER A 35 12.96 14.81 7.57
N ASP A 36 12.51 16.03 7.88
CA ASP A 36 12.17 17.10 6.93
C ASP A 36 10.85 16.91 6.16
N GLU A 37 10.16 15.79 6.34
CA GLU A 37 8.85 15.54 5.72
C GLU A 37 7.70 15.68 6.74
N TRP A 38 6.60 16.30 6.31
CA TRP A 38 5.38 16.44 7.10
C TRP A 38 4.43 15.26 6.85
N VAL A 39 4.06 14.56 7.91
CA VAL A 39 3.17 13.40 7.89
C VAL A 39 1.85 13.77 8.57
N LYS A 40 0.73 13.60 7.86
CA LYS A 40 -0.62 13.83 8.40
C LYS A 40 -1.10 12.65 9.25
N VAL A 41 -1.55 12.95 10.46
CA VAL A 41 -2.14 11.99 11.41
C VAL A 41 -3.65 11.92 11.17
N GLY A 42 -4.22 10.72 11.10
CA GLY A 42 -5.64 10.53 10.81
C GLY A 42 -5.99 10.42 9.33
N SER A 43 -4.99 10.46 8.42
CA SER A 43 -5.16 9.89 7.08
C SER A 43 -5.03 8.38 7.16
N GLU A 44 -6.04 7.75 7.73
CA GLU A 44 -6.26 6.33 7.52
C GLU A 44 -6.48 6.12 6.02
N GLN A 45 -5.42 5.79 5.28
CA GLN A 45 -5.57 4.85 4.18
C GLN A 45 -5.80 3.50 4.85
N THR A 46 -7.05 3.27 5.25
CA THR A 46 -7.56 1.91 5.41
C THR A 46 -7.15 1.19 4.13
N ARG A 47 -6.68 -0.04 4.27
CA ARG A 47 -6.17 -0.91 3.20
C ARG A 47 -7.12 -1.02 1.98
N GLU A 48 -7.15 -0.01 1.14
CA GLU A 48 -8.01 0.12 -0.03
C GLU A 48 -7.12 0.33 -1.25
N ALA A 49 -6.33 -0.70 -1.58
CA ALA A 49 -5.56 -0.85 -2.81
C ALA A 49 -4.48 0.22 -3.07
N PRO A 50 -3.43 -0.10 -3.87
CA PRO A 50 -2.50 0.91 -4.34
C PRO A 50 -3.27 2.05 -5.01
N CYS A 51 -2.98 3.28 -4.53
CA CYS A 51 -3.21 4.53 -5.23
C CYS A 51 -2.91 4.33 -6.72
N LYS A 52 -3.96 4.17 -7.52
CA LYS A 52 -3.87 4.21 -8.98
C LYS A 52 -3.77 5.68 -9.39
N THR A 53 -2.61 6.29 -9.10
CA THR A 53 -2.14 7.38 -9.94
C THR A 53 -1.80 6.76 -11.29
N GLU A 54 -2.67 7.07 -12.24
CA GLU A 54 -2.44 7.14 -13.68
C GLU A 54 -2.14 5.83 -14.43
N ARG A 55 -3.18 5.38 -15.15
CA ARG A 55 -3.09 4.84 -16.52
C ARG A 55 -2.06 3.75 -16.80
N ALA A 56 -1.91 2.78 -15.92
CA ALA A 56 -1.55 1.45 -16.39
C ALA A 56 -2.83 0.79 -16.93
N THR A 57 -3.17 1.08 -18.20
CA THR A 57 -4.01 0.17 -18.99
C THR A 57 -3.27 -1.15 -19.02
N TYR A 58 -3.59 -2.03 -18.08
CA TYR A 58 -3.13 -3.40 -18.08
C TYR A 58 -3.79 -4.09 -19.28
N ILE A 59 -3.11 -4.10 -20.43
CA ILE A 59 -3.35 -5.06 -21.50
C ILE A 59 -2.50 -6.29 -21.17
N GLY A 60 -2.83 -6.94 -20.05
CA GLY A 60 -2.33 -8.28 -19.84
C GLY A 60 -3.13 -9.19 -20.74
N ASN A 61 -2.52 -9.64 -21.85
CA ASN A 61 -3.03 -10.81 -22.55
C ASN A 61 -3.06 -11.95 -21.54
N GLU A 62 -4.24 -12.27 -21.03
CA GLU A 62 -4.46 -13.31 -20.04
C GLU A 62 -3.90 -14.64 -20.57
N ARG A 63 -2.69 -14.98 -20.09
CA ARG A 63 -2.05 -16.29 -20.29
C ARG A 63 -2.67 -17.32 -19.33
N ARG A 64 -3.99 -17.37 -19.31
CA ARG A 64 -4.78 -18.44 -18.67
C ARG A 64 -5.88 -18.90 -19.62
N LYS A 65 -5.51 -19.32 -20.83
CA LYS A 65 -6.11 -20.56 -21.31
C LYS A 65 -5.45 -21.68 -20.52
N SER A 66 -6.24 -22.33 -19.67
CA SER A 66 -5.99 -23.69 -19.18
C SER A 66 -5.18 -24.51 -20.20
N PRO A 67 -4.22 -25.34 -19.79
CA PRO A 67 -3.61 -26.28 -20.71
C PRO A 67 -4.64 -27.35 -21.06
N ALA A 68 -5.55 -27.02 -21.96
CA ALA A 68 -6.28 -28.01 -22.74
C ALA A 68 -5.35 -28.41 -23.89
N VAL A 69 -4.21 -29.02 -23.54
CA VAL A 69 -3.58 -29.97 -24.44
C VAL A 69 -4.54 -31.15 -24.46
N PRO A 70 -5.21 -31.45 -25.59
CA PRO A 70 -5.70 -32.80 -25.77
C PRO A 70 -4.42 -33.64 -25.75
N PHE A 71 -4.36 -34.62 -24.86
CA PHE A 71 -3.34 -35.66 -24.93
C PHE A 71 -3.21 -36.11 -26.39
N PRO A 72 -2.02 -36.10 -27.01
CA PRO A 72 -1.85 -36.76 -28.28
C PRO A 72 -2.15 -38.25 -28.04
N ALA A 73 -3.10 -38.78 -28.82
CA ALA A 73 -3.41 -40.20 -28.80
C ALA A 73 -2.11 -41.01 -28.97
N PRO A 74 -1.84 -42.01 -28.12
CA PRO A 74 -0.77 -42.94 -28.40
C PRO A 74 -1.18 -43.82 -29.60
N ALA A 75 -0.59 -43.56 -30.78
CA ALA A 75 -0.37 -44.62 -31.77
C ALA A 75 1.02 -45.18 -31.49
N PRO A 76 1.19 -46.50 -31.30
CA PRO A 76 1.27 -47.47 -32.41
C PRO A 76 0.50 -48.77 -32.05
N HIS A 77 0.25 -49.75 -32.92
CA HIS A 77 1.21 -50.63 -33.59
C HIS A 77 0.56 -51.34 -34.79
N ILE A 78 1.30 -51.40 -35.89
CA ILE A 78 1.06 -52.32 -36.99
C ILE A 78 1.44 -53.74 -36.52
N SER A 79 0.50 -54.67 -36.66
CA SER A 79 0.65 -56.12 -36.92
C SER A 79 -0.78 -56.62 -37.15
N ASN A 80 -1.16 -57.19 -38.30
CA ASN A 80 -0.52 -58.22 -39.11
C ASN A 80 -0.90 -58.04 -40.60
#